data_AF-A0A4Q1FXV6-F1
#
_entry.id   AF-A0A4Q1FXV6-F1
#
_cell.length_a   1.000
_cell.length_b   1.000
_cell.length_c   1.000
_cell.angle_alpha   90.00
_cell.angle_beta   90.00
_cell.angle_gamma   90.00
#
_symmetry.space_group_name_H-M   'P 1'
#
loop_
_entity.id
_entity.type
_entity.pdbx_description
1 polymer ?
#
loop_
_entity_poly.entity_id
_entity_poly.type
_entity_poly.pdbx_seq_one_letter_code
_entity_poly.pdbx_strand_id
1 'polypeptide(L)'
;MKEFFLKGKKYKLFLRFHLFIVGLYSLYLMNTVMSYNSLDDAKYYKESISENILKYSLYIIVNLIAGIIIFCKLKYTKIILNFFAAVVLILVCFANYTLIKSYINNSYYNFVIIFNTLVICFILFYIFYLNHREIEKNEIENIGKHED
;
A
#
# COMPACT_ATOMS: atom_id res chain seq x y z
N MET A 1 -15.14 -25.60 5.00
CA MET A 1 -14.77 -24.19 4.80
C MET A 1 -13.28 -24.16 4.44
N LYS A 2 -12.87 -23.69 3.24
CA LYS A 2 -11.43 -23.65 2.89
C LYS A 2 -10.72 -22.71 3.86
N GLU A 3 -9.62 -23.16 4.43
CA GLU A 3 -8.90 -22.45 5.48
C GLU A 3 -8.41 -21.08 4.99
N PHE A 4 -8.58 -20.05 5.81
CA PHE A 4 -8.14 -18.69 5.46
C PHE A 4 -6.62 -18.64 5.34
N PHE A 5 -6.13 -18.10 4.22
CA PHE A 5 -4.71 -18.21 3.84
C PHE A 5 -3.77 -17.32 4.67
N LEU A 6 -4.26 -16.21 5.24
CA LEU A 6 -3.48 -15.36 6.14
C LEU A 6 -3.65 -15.84 7.58
N LYS A 7 -2.62 -16.48 8.13
CA LYS A 7 -2.60 -16.90 9.54
C LYS A 7 -1.57 -16.12 10.35
N GLY A 8 -1.75 -16.13 11.67
CA GLY A 8 -0.75 -15.65 12.64
C GLY A 8 -0.26 -14.23 12.39
N LYS A 9 1.07 -14.08 12.25
CA LYS A 9 1.75 -12.79 12.11
C LYS A 9 1.43 -12.09 10.78
N LYS A 10 1.28 -12.85 9.68
CA LYS A 10 1.00 -12.29 8.35
C LYS A 10 -0.33 -11.54 8.32
N TYR A 11 -1.38 -12.14 8.87
CA TYR A 11 -2.70 -11.49 8.99
C TYR A 11 -2.62 -10.14 9.69
N LYS A 12 -1.98 -10.09 10.88
CA LYS A 12 -1.84 -8.86 11.67
C LYS A 12 -1.01 -7.81 10.93
N LEU A 13 0.04 -8.22 10.23
CA LEU A 13 0.89 -7.33 9.44
C LEU A 13 0.08 -6.64 8.32
N PHE A 14 -0.60 -7.42 7.47
CA PHE A 14 -1.35 -6.87 6.34
C PHE A 14 -2.52 -5.99 6.80
N LEU A 15 -3.23 -6.39 7.85
CA LEU A 15 -4.31 -5.57 8.41
C LEU A 15 -3.77 -4.23 8.95
N ARG A 16 -2.69 -4.26 9.75
CA ARG A 16 -2.05 -3.05 10.28
C ARG A 16 -1.49 -2.17 9.17
N PHE A 17 -0.96 -2.77 8.12
CA PHE A 17 -0.45 -2.05 6.96
C PHE A 17 -1.54 -1.21 6.29
N HIS A 18 -2.68 -1.81 5.94
CA HIS A 18 -3.77 -1.07 5.30
C HIS A 18 -4.34 0.02 6.23
N LEU A 19 -4.44 -0.22 7.54
CA LEU A 19 -4.85 0.79 8.52
C LEU A 19 -3.83 1.94 8.65
N PHE A 20 -2.53 1.62 8.62
CA PHE A 20 -1.46 2.62 8.63
C PHE A 20 -1.52 3.53 7.41
N ILE A 21 -1.73 2.95 6.22
CA ILE A 21 -1.91 3.71 4.98
C ILE A 21 -3.16 4.61 5.04
N VAL A 22 -4.27 4.12 5.59
CA VAL A 22 -5.48 4.94 5.82
C VAL A 22 -5.17 6.12 6.73
N GLY A 23 -4.44 5.90 7.83
CA GLY A 23 -4.03 6.96 8.75
C GLY A 23 -3.18 8.03 8.06
N LEU A 24 -2.17 7.62 7.29
CA LEU A 24 -1.33 8.54 6.52
C LEU A 24 -2.15 9.39 5.54
N TYR A 25 -2.99 8.76 4.71
CA TYR A 25 -3.78 9.51 3.73
C TYR A 25 -4.87 10.38 4.37
N SER A 26 -5.38 10.00 5.53
CA SER A 26 -6.33 10.85 6.29
C SER A 26 -5.65 12.13 6.80
N LEU A 27 -4.41 12.01 7.30
CA LEU A 27 -3.61 13.18 7.70
C LEU A 27 -3.30 14.08 6.50
N TYR A 28 -2.91 13.50 5.36
CA TYR A 28 -2.68 14.26 4.12
C TYR A 28 -3.94 14.98 3.64
N LEU A 29 -5.10 14.32 3.68
CA LEU A 29 -6.37 14.92 3.29
C LEU A 29 -6.72 16.09 4.22
N MET A 30 -6.60 15.91 5.54
CA MET A 30 -6.86 16.97 6.52
C MET A 30 -5.93 18.17 6.30
N ASN A 31 -4.63 17.92 6.10
CA ASN A 31 -3.66 18.97 5.82
C ASN A 31 -3.99 19.71 4.52
N THR A 32 -4.35 18.97 3.47
CA THR A 32 -4.75 19.56 2.18
C THR A 32 -5.95 20.49 2.34
N VAL A 33 -7.02 20.03 3.00
CA VAL A 33 -8.21 20.85 3.24
C VAL A 33 -7.88 22.10 4.05
N MET A 34 -7.02 22.00 5.06
CA MET A 34 -6.56 23.15 5.84
C MET A 34 -5.76 24.14 5.00
N SER A 35 -4.82 23.67 4.16
CA SER A 35 -3.96 24.53 3.33
C SER A 35 -4.76 25.28 2.26
N TYR A 36 -5.75 24.68 1.61
CA TYR A 36 -6.61 25.41 0.66
C TYR A 36 -7.53 26.44 1.32
N ASN A 37 -7.87 26.27 2.61
CA ASN A 37 -8.61 27.27 3.38
C ASN A 37 -7.72 28.45 3.81
N SER A 38 -6.39 28.33 3.66
CA SER A 38 -5.46 29.43 3.87
C SER A 38 -5.17 30.14 2.53
N LEU A 39 -5.28 31.47 2.52
CA LEU A 39 -5.08 32.29 1.32
C LEU A 39 -3.64 32.25 0.77
N ASP A 40 -2.66 31.93 1.63
CA ASP A 40 -1.24 31.91 1.27
C ASP A 40 -0.78 30.56 0.67
N ASP A 41 -1.25 29.43 1.19
CA ASP A 41 -0.77 28.10 0.74
C ASP A 41 -1.50 27.57 -0.51
N ALA A 42 -2.70 28.07 -0.81
CA ALA A 42 -3.47 27.64 -1.98
C ALA A 42 -2.71 27.85 -3.30
N LYS A 43 -1.77 28.82 -3.36
CA LYS A 43 -0.93 29.10 -4.54
C LYS A 43 0.04 27.98 -4.91
N TYR A 44 0.35 27.07 -3.99
CA TYR A 44 1.30 25.97 -4.25
C TYR A 44 0.63 24.73 -4.86
N TYR A 45 -0.70 24.69 -4.93
CA TYR A 45 -1.43 23.57 -5.50
C TYR A 45 -1.78 23.81 -6.97
N LYS A 46 -1.23 22.97 -7.84
CA LYS A 46 -1.49 23.01 -9.29
C LYS A 46 -2.81 22.31 -9.68
N GLU A 47 -3.22 21.33 -8.89
CA GLU A 47 -4.49 20.60 -9.02
C GLU A 47 -5.59 21.33 -8.25
N SER A 48 -6.85 21.15 -8.64
CA SER A 48 -8.00 21.69 -7.91
C SER A 48 -8.15 21.01 -6.54
N ILE A 49 -8.74 21.72 -5.57
CA ILE A 49 -9.03 21.15 -4.24
C ILE A 49 -9.85 19.86 -4.36
N SER A 50 -10.81 19.81 -5.29
CA SER A 50 -11.65 18.65 -5.57
C SER A 50 -10.85 17.45 -6.07
N GLU A 51 -9.87 17.65 -6.95
CA GLU A 51 -9.03 16.56 -7.47
C GLU A 51 -8.18 15.95 -6.36
N ASN A 52 -7.55 16.78 -5.53
CA ASN A 52 -6.75 16.30 -4.41
C ASN A 52 -7.61 15.58 -3.34
N ILE A 53 -8.77 16.15 -2.98
CA ILE A 53 -9.70 15.51 -2.05
C ILE A 53 -10.14 14.15 -2.58
N LEU A 54 -10.55 14.08 -3.85
CA LEU A 54 -11.03 12.85 -4.47
C LEU A 54 -9.93 11.79 -4.52
N LYS A 55 -8.71 12.18 -4.90
CA LYS A 55 -7.53 11.31 -4.97
C LYS A 55 -7.19 10.69 -3.60
N TYR A 56 -7.05 11.50 -2.56
CA TYR A 56 -6.74 10.98 -1.22
C TYR A 56 -7.90 10.19 -0.62
N SER A 57 -9.14 10.60 -0.84
CA SER A 57 -10.33 9.85 -0.42
C SER A 57 -10.39 8.47 -1.08
N LEU A 58 -10.06 8.38 -2.37
CA LEU A 58 -10.01 7.11 -3.08
C LEU A 58 -8.97 6.16 -2.49
N TYR A 59 -7.76 6.67 -2.16
CA TYR A 59 -6.74 5.85 -1.49
C TYR A 59 -7.19 5.35 -0.12
N ILE A 60 -7.89 6.18 0.66
CA ILE A 60 -8.45 5.79 1.96
C ILE A 60 -9.50 4.68 1.77
N ILE A 61 -10.49 4.91 0.89
CA ILE A 61 -11.60 3.97 0.65
C ILE A 61 -11.08 2.61 0.21
N VAL A 62 -10.16 2.58 -0.76
CA VAL A 62 -9.63 1.31 -1.28
C VAL A 62 -8.85 0.54 -0.21
N ASN A 63 -8.06 1.23 0.63
CA ASN A 63 -7.35 0.57 1.73
C ASN A 63 -8.29 0.11 2.85
N LEU A 64 -9.36 0.83 3.14
CA LEU A 64 -10.41 0.39 4.06
C LEU A 64 -11.10 -0.88 3.55
N ILE A 65 -11.47 -0.92 2.27
CA ILE A 65 -12.06 -2.11 1.63
C ILE A 65 -11.09 -3.29 1.73
N ALA A 66 -9.80 -3.10 1.40
CA ALA A 66 -8.79 -4.15 1.53
C ALA A 66 -8.65 -4.65 2.97
N GLY A 67 -8.65 -3.73 3.95
CA GLY A 67 -8.64 -4.04 5.38
C GLY A 67 -9.86 -4.85 5.82
N ILE A 68 -11.06 -4.48 5.38
CA ILE A 68 -12.31 -5.20 5.67
C ILE A 68 -12.27 -6.61 5.05
N ILE A 69 -11.80 -6.75 3.82
CA ILE A 69 -11.68 -8.05 3.14
C ILE A 69 -10.74 -8.99 3.92
N ILE A 70 -9.63 -8.45 4.43
CA ILE A 70 -8.71 -9.17 5.32
C ILE A 70 -9.42 -9.55 6.62
N PHE A 71 -10.07 -8.60 7.28
CA PHE A 71 -10.74 -8.78 8.58
C PHE A 71 -11.85 -9.84 8.52
N CYS A 72 -12.68 -9.80 7.47
CA CYS A 72 -13.77 -10.75 7.23
C CYS A 72 -13.28 -12.14 6.76
N LYS A 73 -11.97 -12.32 6.59
CA LYS A 73 -11.34 -13.60 6.21
C LYS A 73 -11.93 -14.24 4.95
N LEU A 74 -12.23 -13.43 3.94
CA LEU A 74 -12.90 -13.92 2.73
C LEU A 74 -12.03 -14.93 1.98
N LYS A 75 -12.66 -15.95 1.38
CA LYS A 75 -12.00 -17.03 0.62
C LYS A 75 -11.08 -16.51 -0.50
N TYR A 76 -11.45 -15.41 -1.13
CA TYR A 76 -10.74 -14.83 -2.28
C TYR A 76 -9.76 -13.71 -1.90
N THR A 77 -9.55 -13.44 -0.61
CA THR A 77 -8.72 -12.34 -0.11
C THR A 77 -7.32 -12.35 -0.74
N LYS A 78 -6.67 -13.51 -0.91
CA LYS A 78 -5.33 -13.59 -1.53
C LYS A 78 -5.32 -13.04 -2.95
N ILE A 79 -6.30 -13.43 -3.75
CA ILE A 79 -6.42 -13.02 -5.15
C ILE A 79 -6.69 -11.52 -5.21
N ILE A 80 -7.59 -11.02 -4.35
CA ILE A 80 -7.93 -9.60 -4.28
C ILE A 80 -6.72 -8.75 -3.90
N LEU A 81 -5.95 -9.15 -2.88
CA LEU A 81 -4.77 -8.40 -2.45
C LEU A 81 -3.63 -8.46 -3.50
N ASN A 82 -3.44 -9.58 -4.17
CA ASN A 82 -2.51 -9.68 -5.30
C ASN A 82 -2.92 -8.77 -6.45
N PHE A 83 -4.21 -8.76 -6.81
CA PHE A 83 -4.74 -7.90 -7.86
C PHE A 83 -4.56 -6.42 -7.50
N PHE A 84 -4.92 -6.04 -6.26
CA PHE A 84 -4.69 -4.70 -5.75
C PHE A 84 -3.21 -4.28 -5.85
N ALA A 85 -2.30 -5.12 -5.37
CA ALA A 85 -0.87 -4.85 -5.43
C ALA A 85 -0.36 -4.70 -6.88
N ALA A 86 -0.86 -5.53 -7.82
CA ALA A 86 -0.51 -5.43 -9.24
C ALA A 86 -1.00 -4.12 -9.87
N VAL A 87 -2.23 -3.69 -9.58
CA VAL A 87 -2.77 -2.41 -10.07
C VAL A 87 -1.93 -1.24 -9.56
N VAL A 88 -1.60 -1.21 -8.27
CA VAL A 88 -0.76 -0.15 -7.70
C VAL A 88 0.63 -0.17 -8.34
N LEU A 89 1.23 -1.35 -8.54
CA LEU A 89 2.54 -1.48 -9.19
C LEU A 89 2.52 -0.88 -10.60
N ILE A 90 1.51 -1.21 -11.41
CA ILE A 90 1.37 -0.67 -12.78
C ILE A 90 1.26 0.85 -12.75
N LEU A 91 0.42 1.40 -11.86
CA LEU A 91 0.23 2.85 -11.74
C LEU A 91 1.52 3.57 -11.34
N VAL A 92 2.25 3.05 -10.34
CA VAL A 92 3.50 3.66 -9.88
C VAL A 92 4.59 3.54 -10.94
N CYS A 93 4.70 2.39 -11.62
CA CYS A 93 5.63 2.22 -12.73
C CYS A 93 5.32 3.19 -13.89
N PHE A 94 4.05 3.37 -14.25
CA PHE A 94 3.64 4.31 -15.29
C PHE A 94 3.93 5.77 -14.91
N ALA A 95 3.65 6.14 -13.66
CA ALA A 95 3.99 7.47 -13.14
C ALA A 95 5.50 7.70 -13.16
N ASN A 96 6.29 6.71 -12.71
CA ASN A 96 7.75 6.81 -12.69
C ASN A 96 8.34 6.88 -14.11
N TYR A 97 7.85 6.06 -15.04
CA TYR A 97 8.22 6.11 -16.45
C TYR A 97 7.94 7.48 -17.08
N THR A 98 6.76 8.04 -16.82
CA THR A 98 6.37 9.35 -17.35
C THR A 98 7.27 10.46 -16.79
N LEU A 99 7.61 10.41 -15.49
CA LEU A 99 8.52 11.36 -14.85
C LEU A 99 9.95 11.28 -15.41
N ILE A 100 10.47 10.07 -15.66
CA ILE A 100 11.78 9.86 -16.26
C ILE A 100 11.81 10.37 -17.72
N LYS A 101 10.70 10.22 -18.46
CA LYS A 101 10.61 10.66 -19.87
C LYS A 101 10.45 12.16 -20.02
N SER A 102 9.66 12.79 -19.15
CA SER A 102 9.37 14.24 -19.17
C SER A 102 10.34 15.07 -18.31
N TYR A 103 11.53 14.53 -18.08
CA TYR A 103 12.41 14.92 -16.99
C TYR A 103 13.02 16.32 -17.14
N ILE A 104 12.86 17.13 -16.11
CA ILE A 104 13.65 18.33 -15.85
C ILE A 104 14.46 18.03 -14.59
N ASN A 105 15.80 18.03 -14.68
CA ASN A 105 16.64 17.71 -13.54
C ASN A 105 16.52 18.76 -12.45
N ASN A 106 15.71 18.48 -11.44
CA ASN A 106 15.60 19.28 -10.23
C ASN A 106 15.40 18.39 -8.99
N SER A 107 15.66 18.96 -7.82
CA SER A 107 15.59 18.25 -6.54
C SER A 107 14.21 17.62 -6.28
N TYR A 108 13.14 18.28 -6.73
CA TYR A 108 11.77 17.80 -6.54
C TYR A 108 11.50 16.53 -7.36
N TYR A 109 11.77 16.54 -8.67
CA TYR A 109 11.55 15.37 -9.52
C TYR A 109 12.47 14.20 -9.15
N ASN A 110 13.70 14.48 -8.71
CA ASN A 110 14.60 13.45 -8.18
C ASN A 110 14.04 12.78 -6.93
N PHE A 111 13.51 13.57 -6.00
CA PHE A 111 12.84 13.05 -4.82
C PHE A 111 11.63 12.17 -5.19
N VAL A 112 10.77 12.62 -6.11
CA VAL A 112 9.58 11.87 -6.53
C VAL A 112 9.95 10.55 -7.21
N ILE A 113 10.99 10.52 -8.05
CA ILE A 113 11.48 9.28 -8.69
C ILE A 113 12.02 8.29 -7.66
N ILE A 114 12.82 8.76 -6.69
CA ILE A 114 13.34 7.91 -5.61
C ILE A 114 12.18 7.36 -4.78
N PHE A 115 11.21 8.21 -4.41
CA PHE A 115 10.03 7.80 -3.68
C PHE A 115 9.22 6.73 -4.42
N ASN A 116 8.92 6.94 -5.71
CA ASN A 116 8.21 5.95 -6.53
C ASN A 116 8.98 4.62 -6.63
N THR A 117 10.31 4.69 -6.73
CA THR A 117 11.17 3.50 -6.76
C THR A 117 11.10 2.73 -5.44
N LEU A 118 11.13 3.41 -4.30
CA LEU A 118 10.94 2.79 -2.99
C LEU A 118 9.55 2.14 -2.86
N VAL A 119 8.51 2.80 -3.36
CA VAL A 119 7.14 2.24 -3.39
C VAL A 119 7.09 0.98 -4.25
N ILE A 120 7.75 0.94 -5.41
CA ILE A 120 7.86 -0.26 -6.25
C ILE A 120 8.52 -1.41 -5.47
N CYS A 121 9.68 -1.16 -4.85
CA CYS A 121 10.37 -2.16 -4.03
C CYS A 121 9.46 -2.68 -2.91
N PHE A 122 8.72 -1.79 -2.25
CA PHE A 122 7.78 -2.15 -1.20
C PHE A 122 6.64 -3.04 -1.72
N ILE A 123 6.06 -2.75 -2.89
CA ILE A 123 4.99 -3.55 -3.49
C ILE A 123 5.51 -4.93 -3.90
N LEU A 124 6.72 -5.02 -4.45
CA LEU A 124 7.35 -6.31 -4.76
C LEU A 124 7.54 -7.15 -3.49
N PHE A 125 8.03 -6.54 -2.41
CA PHE A 125 8.12 -7.19 -1.11
C PHE A 125 6.74 -7.64 -0.60
N TYR A 126 5.71 -6.79 -0.71
CA TYR A 126 4.35 -7.11 -0.32
C TYR A 126 3.83 -8.36 -1.06
N ILE A 127 3.96 -8.40 -2.39
CA ILE A 127 3.54 -9.53 -3.22
C ILE A 127 4.33 -10.79 -2.84
N PHE A 128 5.65 -10.67 -2.72
CA PHE A 128 6.50 -11.79 -2.33
C PHE A 128 6.07 -12.36 -0.98
N TYR A 129 5.94 -11.51 0.05
CA TYR A 129 5.59 -11.93 1.41
C TYR A 129 4.19 -12.52 1.52
N LEU A 130 3.23 -11.98 0.75
CA LEU A 130 1.85 -12.47 0.65
C LEU A 130 1.79 -13.88 0.02
N ASN A 131 2.67 -14.15 -0.94
CA ASN A 131 2.69 -15.41 -1.69
C ASN A 131 3.65 -16.46 -1.11
N HIS A 132 4.62 -16.04 -0.29
CA HIS A 132 5.56 -16.93 0.37
C HIS A 132 4.80 -17.88 1.31
N ARG A 133 4.96 -19.20 1.11
CA ARG A 133 4.44 -20.21 2.02
C ARG A 133 5.32 -20.24 3.26
N GLU A 134 4.75 -20.28 4.46
CA GLU A 134 5.50 -20.61 5.67
C GLU A 134 5.94 -22.09 5.53
N ILE A 135 7.09 -22.33 4.90
CA ILE A 135 7.62 -23.69 4.70
C ILE A 135 8.35 -24.21 5.95
N GLU A 136 8.77 -23.34 6.87
CA GLU A 136 9.75 -23.73 7.92
C GLU A 136 9.28 -23.53 9.36
N LYS A 137 7.99 -23.76 9.66
CA LYS A 137 7.59 -23.93 11.08
C LYS A 137 7.32 -25.36 11.49
N ASN A 138 6.98 -26.23 10.53
CA ASN A 138 6.72 -27.64 10.83
C ASN A 138 7.97 -28.53 10.78
N GLU A 139 9.07 -28.10 10.16
CA GLU A 139 10.32 -28.90 10.17
C GLU A 139 11.09 -28.72 11.49
N ILE A 140 11.25 -27.49 11.98
CA ILE A 140 11.98 -27.22 13.25
C ILE A 140 11.19 -27.74 14.47
N GLU A 141 9.85 -27.68 14.43
CA GLU A 141 9.00 -28.18 15.52
C GLU A 141 8.81 -29.71 15.51
N ASN A 142 9.17 -30.40 14.41
CA ASN A 142 9.22 -31.87 14.33
C ASN A 142 10.60 -32.45 14.64
N ILE A 143 11.69 -31.69 14.52
CA ILE A 143 13.03 -32.14 14.92
C ILE A 143 13.10 -32.36 16.44
N GLY A 144 12.34 -31.57 17.23
CA GLY A 144 12.29 -31.69 18.70
C GLY A 144 11.20 -32.61 19.26
N LYS A 145 10.49 -33.40 18.43
CA LYS A 145 9.41 -34.32 18.88
C LYS A 145 9.74 -35.80 18.71
N HIS A 146 11.00 -36.11 18.39
CA HIS A 146 11.49 -37.49 18.26
C HIS A 146 12.44 -37.92 19.38
N GLU A 147 12.61 -37.11 20.42
CA GLU A 147 13.29 -37.50 21.66
C GLU A 147 12.38 -37.17 22.85
N ASP A 148 11.52 -38.13 23.20
CA ASP A 148 11.20 -38.63 24.55
C ASP A 148 10.04 -39.65 24.49
#